data_AF-A0A1V2QIM6-F1
#
_entry.id   AF-A0A1V2QIM6-F1
#
_cell.length_a   1.000
_cell.length_b   1.000
_cell.length_c   1.000
_cell.angle_alpha   90.00
_cell.angle_beta   90.00
_cell.angle_gamma   90.00
#
_symmetry.space_group_name_H-M   'P 1'
#
loop_
_entity.id
_entity.type
_entity.pdbx_description
1 polymer ?
#
loop_
_entity_poly.entity_id
_entity_poly.type
_entity_poly.pdbx_seq_one_letter_code
_entity_poly.pdbx_strand_id
1 'polypeptide(L)'
;MSLLTRIRVRMRTGAGATRTTVRTTVGNALLVHGADGPTEDARTLAESLPVDPGHELVVADLPPDAPAEVWESFVAALPKGRNPMRLVLGRHPREVGPRLGQWLADRTGRVVLAPYGLMHQGVAGALFVHSVASSCWVRFRRGQMAVRESKRFPRPAWESPAVAEVRPVGADGSVAEPLPAGMWIRPGGVDDLFVGSRTRLVRALPCQPGVPVIVVGSPGAPALELGAVKAFWQTLPADIKSEAWFTRFGEVALPDGASLGQTLANVLKQEVRCYTGIPVGAPDAPAVVALRADGTHGWNTFAQGFAYRPQGTDAQPGPRRLRAHRPPAPQLREVSPGVYECAPDIVVEVVEAGLWVRSAEEPAAAAVVRAAELDPVRNHVLYEAVDPQQAQRVRAAAESLVGRIDYQTKLVTTLMPVTTPPSPAPPSTESPTAALPTVEPEESGMKPITAESATTALRKAEPSGVEPPLPELPLLSRMMETMAMRAPEFPSLPTEGTGR
;
A
#
# COMPACT_ATOMS: atom_id res chain seq x y z
N MET A 1 29.65 6.50 -41.26
CA MET A 1 29.60 7.24 -39.97
C MET A 1 29.79 6.23 -38.85
N SER A 2 30.93 6.27 -38.14
CA SER A 2 31.42 5.19 -37.28
C SER A 2 30.73 5.13 -35.90
N LEU A 3 30.59 3.91 -35.36
CA LEU A 3 30.09 3.62 -34.00
C LEU A 3 30.83 4.41 -32.90
N LEU A 4 32.11 4.77 -33.14
CA LEU A 4 32.92 5.62 -32.27
C LEU A 4 32.44 7.08 -32.22
N THR A 5 31.77 7.57 -33.26
CA THR A 5 31.15 8.90 -33.28
C THR A 5 29.88 8.92 -32.42
N ARG A 6 29.13 7.80 -32.36
CA ARG A 6 27.96 7.66 -31.47
C ARG A 6 28.36 7.52 -30.00
N ILE A 7 29.48 6.86 -29.69
CA ILE A 7 29.99 6.76 -28.31
C ILE A 7 30.58 8.09 -27.83
N ARG A 8 31.24 8.86 -28.70
CA ARG A 8 31.70 10.23 -28.35
C ARG A 8 30.57 11.25 -28.18
N VAL A 9 29.41 11.06 -28.82
CA VAL A 9 28.21 11.88 -28.58
C VAL A 9 27.47 11.44 -27.30
N ARG A 10 27.56 10.16 -26.92
CA ARG A 10 26.94 9.63 -25.70
C ARG A 10 27.77 9.81 -24.42
N MET A 11 29.08 10.03 -24.54
CA MET A 11 29.97 10.34 -23.39
C MET A 11 30.20 11.85 -23.17
N ARG A 12 29.68 12.72 -24.05
CA ARG A 12 29.74 14.19 -23.87
C ARG A 12 28.48 14.80 -23.26
N THR A 13 27.46 13.98 -22.99
CA THR A 13 26.17 14.36 -22.38
C THR A 13 26.11 14.08 -20.87
N GLY A 14 27.22 13.67 -20.25
CA GLY A 14 27.33 13.41 -18.80
C GLY A 14 28.00 14.50 -17.97
N ALA A 15 28.36 15.66 -18.55
CA ALA A 15 29.15 16.69 -17.88
C ALA A 15 28.63 18.12 -18.12
N GLY A 16 27.31 18.27 -18.07
CA GLY A 16 26.65 19.58 -18.14
C GLY A 16 25.35 19.52 -17.35
N ALA A 17 25.45 19.50 -16.02
CA ALA A 17 24.30 19.89 -15.21
C ALA A 17 23.88 21.28 -15.71
N THR A 18 22.71 21.35 -16.34
CA THR A 18 22.18 22.59 -16.90
C THR A 18 22.07 23.60 -15.75
N ARG A 19 22.97 24.60 -15.75
CA ARG A 19 23.03 25.64 -14.70
C ARG A 19 21.76 26.50 -14.67
N THR A 20 20.95 26.45 -15.72
CA THR A 20 19.72 27.22 -15.85
C THR A 20 18.52 26.31 -15.66
N THR A 21 17.73 26.59 -14.62
CA THR A 21 16.43 25.95 -14.42
C THR A 21 15.31 26.77 -15.06
N VAL A 22 14.28 26.09 -15.54
CA VAL A 22 13.09 26.64 -16.15
C VAL A 22 11.87 26.19 -15.34
N ARG A 23 10.82 27.02 -15.32
CA ARG A 23 9.55 26.74 -14.65
C ARG A 23 8.46 26.50 -15.69
N THR A 24 7.68 25.44 -15.48
CA THR A 24 6.44 25.16 -16.22
C THR A 24 5.32 24.86 -15.24
N THR A 25 4.09 25.29 -15.50
CA THR A 25 2.91 24.92 -14.70
C THR A 25 2.34 23.60 -15.22
N VAL A 26 2.13 22.64 -14.33
CA VAL A 26 1.59 21.31 -14.64
C VAL A 26 0.55 20.95 -13.59
N GLY A 27 -0.71 20.78 -13.99
CA GLY A 27 -1.82 20.55 -13.06
C GLY A 27 -1.90 21.66 -12.00
N ASN A 28 -1.82 21.25 -10.73
CA ASN A 28 -1.87 22.14 -9.57
C ASN A 28 -0.49 22.66 -9.11
N ALA A 29 0.59 22.29 -9.81
CA ALA A 29 1.95 22.51 -9.35
C ALA A 29 2.82 23.30 -10.34
N LEU A 30 3.83 23.98 -9.79
CA LEU A 30 4.94 24.54 -10.53
C LEU A 30 6.06 23.50 -10.60
N LEU A 31 6.36 23.04 -11.80
CA LEU A 31 7.45 22.11 -12.07
C LEU A 31 8.70 22.92 -12.48
N VAL A 32 9.74 22.83 -11.65
CA VAL A 32 11.05 23.46 -11.92
C VAL A 32 12.02 22.37 -12.38
N HIS A 33 12.54 22.51 -13.59
CA HIS A 33 13.35 21.51 -14.28
C HIS A 33 14.55 22.15 -14.99
N GLY A 34 15.52 21.34 -15.44
CA GLY A 34 16.62 21.82 -16.28
C GLY A 34 16.15 22.29 -17.66
N ALA A 35 17.01 23.01 -18.39
CA ALA A 35 16.67 23.53 -19.73
C ALA A 35 16.24 22.45 -20.75
N ASP A 36 16.67 21.19 -20.55
CA ASP A 36 16.34 20.04 -21.41
C ASP A 36 14.88 19.57 -21.28
N GLY A 37 14.11 20.18 -20.37
CA GLY A 37 12.73 19.81 -20.08
C GLY A 37 12.59 18.95 -18.82
N PRO A 38 11.35 18.74 -18.35
CA PRO A 38 11.08 17.88 -17.21
C PRO A 38 11.17 16.40 -17.59
N THR A 39 11.61 15.59 -16.64
CA THR A 39 11.48 14.13 -16.67
C THR A 39 10.01 13.71 -16.65
N GLU A 40 9.71 12.56 -17.25
CA GLU A 40 8.35 12.00 -17.29
C GLU A 40 7.82 11.70 -15.87
N ASP A 41 8.67 11.19 -14.98
CA ASP A 41 8.35 10.95 -13.58
C ASP A 41 7.91 12.24 -12.87
N ALA A 42 8.68 13.32 -13.03
CA ALA A 42 8.37 14.59 -12.38
C ALA A 42 7.10 15.24 -12.95
N ARG A 43 6.84 15.08 -14.25
CA ARG A 43 5.60 15.52 -14.89
C ARG A 43 4.41 14.74 -14.35
N THR A 44 4.47 13.41 -14.36
CA THR A 44 3.41 12.52 -13.85
C THR A 44 3.13 12.79 -12.38
N LEU A 45 4.18 13.01 -11.58
CA LEU A 45 4.04 13.42 -10.19
C LEU A 45 3.26 14.74 -10.09
N ALA A 46 3.71 15.79 -10.79
CA ALA A 46 3.07 17.11 -10.76
C ALA A 46 1.58 17.07 -11.17
N GLU A 47 1.24 16.29 -12.20
CA GLU A 47 -0.15 16.09 -12.65
C GLU A 47 -1.02 15.40 -11.60
N SER A 48 -0.45 14.45 -10.85
CA SER A 48 -1.18 13.70 -9.83
C SER A 48 -1.40 14.45 -8.52
N LEU A 49 -0.66 15.53 -8.26
CA LEU A 49 -0.68 16.17 -6.95
C LEU A 49 -2.06 16.78 -6.61
N PRO A 50 -2.60 16.46 -5.42
CA PRO A 50 -3.83 17.08 -4.95
C PRO A 50 -3.59 18.56 -4.63
N VAL A 51 -4.64 19.37 -4.77
CA VAL A 51 -4.60 20.81 -4.44
C VAL A 51 -4.17 21.01 -2.98
N ASP A 52 -3.23 21.92 -2.74
CA ASP A 52 -2.89 22.42 -1.40
C ASP A 52 -3.41 23.87 -1.26
N PRO A 53 -4.54 24.09 -0.58
CA PRO A 53 -5.10 25.44 -0.44
C PRO A 53 -4.21 26.37 0.39
N GLY A 54 -3.27 25.82 1.17
CA GLY A 54 -2.38 26.60 2.04
C GLY A 54 -1.01 26.90 1.44
N HIS A 55 -0.62 26.23 0.34
CA HIS A 55 0.73 26.30 -0.21
C HIS A 55 0.74 26.23 -1.73
N GLU A 56 1.65 26.98 -2.36
CA GLU A 56 2.02 26.75 -3.75
C GLU A 56 2.82 25.44 -3.84
N LEU A 57 2.35 24.49 -4.64
CA LEU A 57 3.04 23.23 -4.87
C LEU A 57 4.19 23.45 -5.85
N VAL A 58 5.41 23.11 -5.42
CA VAL A 58 6.61 23.24 -6.25
C VAL A 58 7.29 21.89 -6.35
N VAL A 59 7.32 21.32 -7.56
CA VAL A 59 8.05 20.08 -7.87
C VAL A 59 9.45 20.44 -8.37
N ALA A 60 10.48 20.00 -7.66
CA ALA A 60 11.87 20.16 -8.06
C ALA A 60 12.37 18.91 -8.80
N ASP A 61 12.50 19.01 -10.12
CA ASP A 61 13.11 17.99 -10.96
C ASP A 61 14.61 18.26 -11.14
N LEU A 62 15.33 18.11 -10.03
CA LEU A 62 16.76 18.35 -9.96
C LEU A 62 17.53 17.04 -9.72
N PRO A 63 18.80 16.95 -10.16
CA PRO A 63 19.67 15.84 -9.78
C PRO A 63 19.80 15.76 -8.25
N PRO A 64 20.00 14.55 -7.67
CA PRO A 64 20.01 14.36 -6.22
C PRO A 64 21.09 15.18 -5.52
N ASP A 65 22.27 15.27 -6.13
CA ASP A 65 23.41 16.04 -5.61
C ASP A 65 23.52 17.40 -6.32
N ALA A 66 22.36 18.04 -6.55
CA ALA A 66 22.32 19.36 -7.20
C ALA A 66 23.20 20.36 -6.43
N PRO A 67 24.19 20.99 -7.08
CA PRO A 67 25.09 21.92 -6.42
C PRO A 67 24.37 23.25 -6.12
N ALA A 68 24.97 24.09 -5.29
CA ALA A 68 24.36 25.33 -4.79
C ALA A 68 23.91 26.25 -5.94
N GLU A 69 24.64 26.30 -7.05
CA GLU A 69 24.29 27.15 -8.20
C GLU A 69 22.99 26.71 -8.87
N VAL A 70 22.70 25.40 -8.89
CA VAL A 70 21.44 24.87 -9.42
C VAL A 70 20.28 25.23 -8.50
N TRP A 71 20.49 25.24 -7.18
CA TRP A 71 19.49 25.71 -6.21
C TRP A 71 19.27 27.22 -6.26
N GLU A 72 20.30 28.02 -6.50
CA GLU A 72 20.16 29.47 -6.76
C GLU A 72 19.36 29.71 -8.04
N SER A 73 19.63 28.95 -9.10
CA SER A 73 18.86 28.96 -10.35
C SER A 73 17.39 28.59 -10.10
N PHE A 74 17.15 27.55 -9.29
CA PHE A 74 15.82 27.12 -8.88
C PHE A 74 15.06 28.26 -8.20
N VAL A 75 15.70 28.94 -7.22
CA VAL A 75 15.09 30.09 -6.54
C VAL A 75 14.78 31.22 -7.52
N ALA A 76 15.68 31.50 -8.47
CA ALA A 76 15.47 32.54 -9.49
C ALA A 76 14.29 32.21 -10.45
N ALA A 77 13.99 30.93 -10.67
CA ALA A 77 12.88 30.48 -11.50
C ALA A 77 11.51 30.55 -10.79
N LEU A 78 11.48 30.61 -9.46
CA LEU A 78 10.22 30.69 -8.70
C LEU A 78 9.48 32.02 -8.94
N PRO A 79 8.15 32.04 -8.87
CA PRO A 79 7.40 33.28 -8.96
C PRO A 79 7.75 34.20 -7.79
N LYS A 80 7.85 35.50 -8.09
CA LYS A 80 7.99 36.53 -7.06
C LYS A 80 6.72 36.55 -6.23
N GLY A 81 6.84 36.35 -4.92
CA GLY A 81 5.69 36.31 -4.03
C GLY A 81 6.05 35.82 -2.63
N ARG A 82 5.08 35.91 -1.72
CA ARG A 82 5.25 35.49 -0.32
C ARG A 82 4.40 34.27 0.06
N ASN A 83 3.70 33.68 -0.91
CA ASN A 83 2.87 32.50 -0.68
C ASN A 83 3.74 31.37 -0.09
N PRO A 84 3.31 30.66 0.96
CA PRO A 84 3.99 29.46 1.42
C PRO A 84 4.18 28.48 0.27
N MET A 85 5.28 27.73 0.24
CA MET A 85 5.51 26.68 -0.75
C MET A 85 5.62 25.32 -0.08
N ARG A 86 5.13 24.28 -0.76
CA ARG A 86 5.46 22.89 -0.45
C ARG A 86 6.41 22.38 -1.52
N LEU A 87 7.62 22.06 -1.11
CA LEU A 87 8.66 21.51 -1.97
C LEU A 87 8.50 19.99 -2.08
N VAL A 88 8.27 19.51 -3.30
CA VAL A 88 8.13 18.11 -3.66
C VAL A 88 9.31 17.73 -4.55
N LEU A 89 9.98 16.61 -4.28
CA LEU A 89 11.13 16.18 -5.08
C LEU A 89 10.66 15.27 -6.22
N GLY A 90 10.96 15.65 -7.47
CA GLY A 90 10.40 15.03 -8.67
C GLY A 90 10.95 13.64 -9.02
N ARG A 91 12.00 13.16 -8.35
CA ARG A 91 12.70 11.91 -8.70
C ARG A 91 12.93 11.04 -7.49
N HIS A 92 12.50 9.77 -7.54
CA HIS A 92 12.72 8.73 -6.52
C HIS A 92 12.39 9.17 -5.07
N PRO A 93 12.22 8.24 -4.11
CA PRO A 93 12.11 8.67 -2.72
C PRO A 93 13.38 9.41 -2.29
N ARG A 94 13.23 10.68 -1.89
CA ARG A 94 14.31 11.57 -1.48
C ARG A 94 13.88 12.44 -0.30
N GLU A 95 14.87 13.03 0.36
CA GLU A 95 14.69 13.96 1.46
C GLU A 95 15.32 15.31 1.15
N VAL A 96 14.84 16.34 1.83
CA VAL A 96 15.46 17.66 1.91
C VAL A 96 16.10 17.78 3.28
N GLY A 97 17.43 17.85 3.31
CA GLY A 97 18.16 18.09 4.54
C GLY A 97 17.73 19.42 5.20
N PRO A 98 17.71 19.52 6.54
CA PRO A 98 17.22 20.73 7.23
C PRO A 98 17.93 22.02 6.82
N ARG A 99 19.23 21.94 6.50
CA ARG A 99 20.03 23.09 6.05
C ARG A 99 19.52 23.66 4.73
N LEU A 100 19.21 22.81 3.76
CA LEU A 100 18.67 23.24 2.47
C LEU A 100 17.27 23.82 2.61
N GLY A 101 16.41 23.19 3.43
CA GLY A 101 15.08 23.71 3.72
C GLY A 101 15.11 25.11 4.35
N GLN A 102 15.99 25.31 5.33
CA GLN A 102 16.19 26.62 5.96
C GLN A 102 16.79 27.63 4.99
N TRP A 103 17.82 27.26 4.23
CA TRP A 103 18.42 28.10 3.21
C TRP A 103 17.40 28.58 2.17
N LEU A 104 16.52 27.69 1.69
CA LEU A 104 15.44 28.05 0.77
C LEU A 104 14.48 29.05 1.41
N ALA A 105 14.10 28.87 2.68
CA ALA A 105 13.22 29.80 3.38
C ALA A 105 13.86 31.18 3.58
N ASP A 106 15.15 31.22 3.92
CA ASP A 106 15.92 32.47 4.08
C ASP A 106 16.08 33.19 2.74
N ARG A 107 16.43 32.44 1.68
CA ARG A 107 16.71 32.97 0.35
C ARG A 107 15.45 33.47 -0.36
N THR A 108 14.35 32.74 -0.26
CA THR A 108 13.07 33.11 -0.90
C THR A 108 12.25 34.08 -0.04
N GLY A 109 12.50 34.15 1.27
CA GLY A 109 11.66 34.88 2.22
C GLY A 109 10.24 34.29 2.37
N ARG A 110 10.03 33.06 1.89
CA ARG A 110 8.75 32.32 1.93
C ARG A 110 8.80 31.27 3.03
N VAL A 111 7.63 30.84 3.49
CA VAL A 111 7.53 29.60 4.29
C VAL A 111 7.78 28.43 3.35
N VAL A 112 8.68 27.52 3.71
CA VAL A 112 8.99 26.33 2.92
C VAL A 112 8.59 25.09 3.72
N LEU A 113 7.73 24.25 3.16
CA LEU A 113 7.39 22.95 3.71
C LEU A 113 8.09 21.88 2.87
N ALA A 114 9.06 21.18 3.46
CA ALA A 114 9.91 20.22 2.75
C ALA A 114 9.98 18.87 3.49
N PRO A 115 10.21 17.75 2.78
CA PRO A 115 10.25 16.43 3.40
C PRO A 115 11.57 16.23 4.16
N TYR A 116 11.50 15.92 5.45
CA TYR A 116 12.61 15.39 6.24
C TYR A 116 12.44 13.87 6.37
N GLY A 117 13.27 13.11 5.66
CA GLY A 117 13.06 11.69 5.41
C GLY A 117 12.59 11.41 3.97
N LEU A 118 12.59 10.13 3.58
CA LEU A 118 12.25 9.73 2.22
C LEU A 118 10.76 10.01 1.93
N MET A 119 10.50 10.79 0.88
CA MET A 119 9.16 11.07 0.40
C MET A 119 8.69 9.98 -0.58
N HIS A 120 7.62 9.28 -0.21
CA HIS A 120 6.96 8.27 -1.04
C HIS A 120 5.72 8.84 -1.69
N GLN A 121 5.49 8.51 -2.96
CA GLN A 121 4.23 8.78 -3.64
C GLN A 121 3.29 7.58 -3.43
N GLY A 122 2.11 7.85 -2.91
CA GLY A 122 1.01 6.90 -2.79
C GLY A 122 -0.02 7.08 -3.91
N VAL A 123 -1.20 6.51 -3.71
CA VAL A 123 -2.30 6.58 -4.67
C VAL A 123 -2.84 8.02 -4.79
N ALA A 124 -3.30 8.39 -5.99
CA ALA A 124 -3.90 9.69 -6.29
C ALA A 124 -3.00 10.89 -5.89
N GLY A 125 -1.68 10.73 -6.05
CA GLY A 125 -0.70 11.77 -5.76
C GLY A 125 -0.52 12.13 -4.28
N ALA A 126 -1.09 11.34 -3.37
CA ALA A 126 -0.81 11.48 -1.95
C ALA A 126 0.69 11.30 -1.68
N LEU A 127 1.26 12.08 -0.78
CA LEU A 127 2.67 12.03 -0.41
C LEU A 127 2.82 11.60 1.04
N PHE A 128 3.81 10.75 1.30
CA PHE A 128 4.09 10.21 2.61
C PHE A 128 5.57 10.26 2.92
N VAL A 129 5.97 10.97 3.96
CA VAL A 129 7.37 11.12 4.35
C VAL A 129 7.70 10.11 5.44
N HIS A 130 8.53 9.13 5.11
CA HIS A 130 8.98 8.10 6.05
C HIS A 130 10.29 7.43 5.66
N SER A 131 11.24 7.39 6.58
CA SER A 131 12.49 6.60 6.45
C SER A 131 13.18 6.33 7.77
N VAL A 132 13.01 7.22 8.74
CA VAL A 132 13.58 7.12 10.09
C VAL A 132 12.56 7.60 11.12
N ALA A 133 12.85 7.33 12.40
CA ALA A 133 12.15 7.99 13.49
C ALA A 133 12.15 9.50 13.27
N SER A 134 11.02 10.15 13.55
CA SER A 134 10.84 11.59 13.38
C SER A 134 10.78 12.15 11.95
N SER A 135 10.90 11.31 10.92
CA SER A 135 10.68 11.73 9.53
C SER A 135 9.27 12.31 9.33
N CYS A 136 9.14 13.47 8.68
CA CYS A 136 7.87 14.16 8.46
C CYS A 136 8.05 15.32 7.47
N TRP A 137 6.96 15.98 7.10
CA TRP A 137 7.05 17.32 6.54
C TRP A 137 7.59 18.29 7.60
N VAL A 138 8.48 19.19 7.21
CA VAL A 138 9.06 20.19 8.12
C VAL A 138 8.87 21.58 7.54
N ARG A 139 8.32 22.47 8.36
CA ARG A 139 8.10 23.88 8.04
C ARG A 139 9.32 24.69 8.43
N PHE A 140 9.91 25.35 7.44
CA PHE A 140 11.03 26.29 7.57
C PHE A 140 10.53 27.72 7.37
N ARG A 141 11.08 28.65 8.16
CA ARG A 141 10.76 30.07 8.10
C ARG A 141 12.03 30.87 8.34
N ARG A 142 12.12 32.04 7.72
CA ARG A 142 13.32 32.88 7.82
C ARG A 142 13.67 33.21 9.27
N GLY A 143 14.88 32.85 9.68
CA GLY A 143 15.40 33.09 11.03
C GLY A 143 14.64 32.41 12.19
N GLN A 144 13.76 31.44 11.91
CA GLN A 144 13.04 30.69 12.94
C GLN A 144 13.47 29.23 12.94
N MET A 145 13.27 28.55 14.08
CA MET A 145 13.50 27.11 14.16
C MET A 145 12.51 26.34 13.30
N ALA A 146 13.00 25.28 12.67
CA ALA A 146 12.20 24.37 11.88
C ALA A 146 11.15 23.66 12.75
N VAL A 147 9.91 23.59 12.26
CA VAL A 147 8.78 22.98 12.97
C VAL A 147 8.30 21.74 12.24
N ARG A 148 8.21 20.61 12.97
CA ARG A 148 7.68 19.35 12.43
C ARG A 148 6.18 19.45 12.17
N GLU A 149 5.74 18.87 11.06
CA GLU A 149 4.35 18.79 10.63
C GLU A 149 3.91 17.32 10.47
N SER A 150 2.86 17.06 9.70
CA SER A 150 2.35 15.71 9.42
C SER A 150 3.34 14.87 8.62
N LYS A 151 3.15 13.54 8.63
CA LYS A 151 3.86 12.65 7.69
C LYS A 151 3.19 12.58 6.33
N ARG A 152 1.88 12.87 6.28
CA ARG A 152 1.02 12.68 5.11
C ARG A 152 0.62 14.03 4.51
N PHE A 153 0.53 14.06 3.18
CA PHE A 153 -0.05 15.13 2.40
C PHE A 153 -1.00 14.54 1.33
N PRO A 154 -2.26 14.99 1.23
CA PRO A 154 -2.95 15.88 2.16
C PRO A 154 -2.96 15.30 3.58
N ARG A 155 -3.05 16.17 4.59
CA ARG A 155 -3.08 15.71 5.99
C ARG A 155 -4.48 15.13 6.27
N PRO A 156 -4.60 13.83 6.58
CA PRO A 156 -5.89 13.28 7.00
C PRO A 156 -6.27 13.78 8.39
N ALA A 157 -7.57 13.79 8.69
CA ALA A 157 -8.10 14.29 9.97
C ALA A 157 -7.63 13.45 11.16
N TRP A 158 -7.36 12.16 10.93
CA TRP A 158 -6.87 11.21 11.93
C TRP A 158 -5.35 11.28 12.18
N GLU A 159 -4.59 12.13 11.45
CA GLU A 159 -3.15 12.28 11.67
C GLU A 159 -2.86 12.79 13.10
N SER A 160 -2.18 11.95 13.89
CA SER A 160 -1.78 12.25 15.25
C SER A 160 -0.45 11.59 15.61
N PRO A 161 0.19 11.98 16.73
CA PRO A 161 1.39 11.30 17.22
C PRO A 161 1.20 9.79 17.47
N ALA A 162 -0.03 9.33 17.70
CA ALA A 162 -0.35 7.92 17.92
C ALA A 162 -0.15 7.04 16.67
N VAL A 163 -0.15 7.65 15.47
CA VAL A 163 -0.02 6.96 14.16
C VAL A 163 1.13 7.50 13.32
N ALA A 164 2.04 8.26 13.95
CA ALA A 164 3.16 8.91 13.29
C ALA A 164 4.45 8.11 13.39
N GLU A 165 4.70 7.38 14.48
CA GLU A 165 6.00 6.74 14.72
C GLU A 165 5.91 5.22 14.76
N VAL A 166 7.01 4.59 14.33
CA VAL A 166 7.24 3.16 14.51
C VAL A 166 7.30 2.86 16.00
N ARG A 167 6.62 1.80 16.44
CA ARG A 167 6.61 1.39 17.83
C ARG A 167 6.61 -0.13 17.97
N PRO A 168 7.35 -0.68 18.94
CA PRO A 168 7.17 -2.07 19.34
C PRO A 168 5.77 -2.26 19.93
N VAL A 169 5.16 -3.40 19.64
CA VAL A 169 3.83 -3.79 20.11
C VAL A 169 3.84 -5.27 20.46
N GLY A 170 3.16 -5.66 21.53
CA GLY A 170 3.21 -7.04 22.01
C GLY A 170 4.55 -7.42 22.66
N ALA A 171 4.67 -8.69 23.05
CA ALA A 171 5.85 -9.24 23.73
C ALA A 171 6.76 -10.06 22.78
N ASP A 172 6.29 -10.32 21.57
CA ASP A 172 6.89 -11.16 20.53
C ASP A 172 7.81 -10.37 19.57
N GLY A 173 8.10 -9.11 19.87
CA GLY A 173 8.87 -8.23 19.00
C GLY A 173 8.09 -7.72 17.79
N SER A 174 6.76 -7.88 17.77
CA SER A 174 5.89 -7.27 16.76
C SER A 174 6.05 -5.74 16.73
N VAL A 175 5.81 -5.15 15.56
CA VAL A 175 6.03 -3.72 15.31
C VAL A 175 4.79 -3.12 14.64
N ALA A 176 4.38 -1.94 15.10
CA ALA A 176 3.41 -1.11 14.42
C ALA A 176 4.13 0.05 13.69
N GLU A 177 4.02 0.08 12.37
CA GLU A 177 4.68 1.04 11.49
C GLU A 177 3.70 1.96 10.77
N PRO A 178 4.06 3.24 10.56
CA PRO A 178 3.25 4.17 9.78
C PRO A 178 3.17 3.80 8.28
N LEU A 179 1.95 3.87 7.74
CA LEU A 179 1.63 3.78 6.31
C LEU A 179 0.95 5.07 5.82
N PRO A 180 0.91 5.36 4.50
CA PRO A 180 0.14 6.46 3.95
C PRO A 180 -1.32 6.46 4.41
N ALA A 181 -1.98 5.30 4.40
CA ALA A 181 -3.39 5.16 4.78
C ALA A 181 -3.65 4.90 6.27
N GLY A 182 -2.61 4.76 7.11
CA GLY A 182 -2.77 4.44 8.52
C GLY A 182 -1.55 3.75 9.10
N MET A 183 -1.71 2.52 9.59
CA MET A 183 -0.69 1.76 10.31
C MET A 183 -0.62 0.32 9.85
N TRP A 184 0.57 -0.26 9.90
CA TRP A 184 0.82 -1.68 9.65
C TRP A 184 1.33 -2.35 10.92
N ILE A 185 0.59 -3.32 11.44
CA ILE A 185 1.02 -4.17 12.54
C ILE A 185 1.55 -5.46 11.92
N ARG A 186 2.85 -5.68 12.07
CA ARG A 186 3.54 -6.86 11.53
C ARG A 186 4.28 -7.63 12.63
N PRO A 187 4.51 -8.93 12.42
CA PRO A 187 5.43 -9.70 13.26
C PRO A 187 6.83 -9.09 13.31
N GLY A 188 7.56 -9.40 14.38
CA GLY A 188 8.99 -9.13 14.47
C GLY A 188 9.80 -9.93 13.44
N GLY A 189 11.00 -9.47 13.11
CA GLY A 189 11.89 -10.12 12.15
C GLY A 189 12.90 -9.14 11.53
N VAL A 190 13.75 -9.65 10.66
CA VAL A 190 14.74 -8.83 9.92
C VAL A 190 14.01 -7.94 8.91
N ASP A 191 14.31 -6.64 8.92
CA ASP A 191 13.57 -5.64 8.13
C ASP A 191 13.56 -5.92 6.62
N ASP A 192 14.63 -6.52 6.07
CA ASP A 192 14.75 -6.87 4.65
C ASP A 192 13.63 -7.81 4.17
N LEU A 193 13.10 -8.66 5.05
CA LEU A 193 11.97 -9.55 4.74
C LEU A 193 10.69 -8.77 4.43
N PHE A 194 10.58 -7.54 4.95
CA PHE A 194 9.35 -6.75 4.92
C PHE A 194 9.39 -5.62 3.88
N VAL A 195 10.54 -5.34 3.25
CA VAL A 195 10.69 -4.23 2.28
C VAL A 195 9.69 -4.35 1.11
N GLY A 196 9.53 -5.56 0.55
CA GLY A 196 8.59 -5.80 -0.56
C GLY A 196 7.13 -5.62 -0.14
N SER A 197 6.75 -6.17 1.01
CA SER A 197 5.44 -6.01 1.63
C SER A 197 5.11 -4.54 1.92
N ARG A 198 6.06 -3.80 2.50
CA ARG A 198 5.93 -2.38 2.78
C ARG A 198 5.74 -1.58 1.50
N THR A 199 6.54 -1.84 0.47
CA THR A 199 6.46 -1.16 -0.82
C THR A 199 5.10 -1.38 -1.48
N ARG A 200 4.55 -2.60 -1.41
CA ARG A 200 3.19 -2.91 -1.89
C ARG A 200 2.15 -2.09 -1.14
N LEU A 201 2.16 -2.09 0.19
CA LEU A 201 1.18 -1.35 1.00
C LEU A 201 1.23 0.16 0.79
N VAL A 202 2.44 0.75 0.72
CA VAL A 202 2.61 2.19 0.46
C VAL A 202 2.05 2.61 -0.90
N ARG A 203 2.20 1.75 -1.92
CA ARG A 203 1.71 2.04 -3.28
C ARG A 203 0.23 1.73 -3.48
N ALA A 204 -0.31 0.77 -2.74
CA ALA A 204 -1.66 0.25 -2.99
C ALA A 204 -2.74 0.97 -2.16
N LEU A 205 -2.44 1.27 -0.88
CA LEU A 205 -3.47 1.74 0.05
C LEU A 205 -3.80 3.22 -0.15
N PRO A 206 -5.06 3.58 -0.44
CA PRO A 206 -5.46 4.98 -0.52
C PRO A 206 -5.55 5.63 0.86
N CYS A 207 -4.97 6.82 1.00
CA CYS A 207 -5.13 7.65 2.19
C CYS A 207 -6.49 8.35 2.18
N GLN A 208 -7.45 7.80 2.92
CA GLN A 208 -8.78 8.38 3.10
C GLN A 208 -8.76 9.42 4.24
N PRO A 209 -9.30 10.65 4.04
CA PRO A 209 -9.22 11.72 5.05
C PRO A 209 -9.80 11.37 6.41
N GLY A 210 -10.86 10.55 6.46
CA GLY A 210 -11.57 10.17 7.67
C GLY A 210 -11.38 8.71 8.11
N VAL A 211 -10.69 7.88 7.33
CA VAL A 211 -10.65 6.43 7.56
C VAL A 211 -9.20 5.96 7.73
N PRO A 212 -8.70 5.84 8.97
CA PRO A 212 -7.40 5.23 9.22
C PRO A 212 -7.49 3.71 9.02
N VAL A 213 -6.61 3.17 8.17
CA VAL A 213 -6.53 1.72 7.90
C VAL A 213 -5.45 1.09 8.78
N ILE A 214 -5.82 0.07 9.56
CA ILE A 214 -4.93 -0.75 10.35
C ILE A 214 -4.74 -2.09 9.64
N VAL A 215 -3.59 -2.26 9.02
CA VAL A 215 -3.19 -3.47 8.31
C VAL A 215 -2.60 -4.46 9.33
N VAL A 216 -3.01 -5.72 9.31
CA VAL A 216 -2.51 -6.75 10.23
C VAL A 216 -1.87 -7.92 9.49
N GLY A 217 -0.68 -8.32 9.95
CA GLY A 217 0.08 -9.45 9.40
C GLY A 217 0.91 -9.06 8.18
N SER A 218 1.71 -10.01 7.69
CA SER A 218 2.50 -9.87 6.45
C SER A 218 2.51 -11.21 5.70
N PRO A 219 2.41 -11.23 4.36
CA PRO A 219 2.57 -12.45 3.59
C PRO A 219 3.97 -13.01 3.80
N GLY A 220 4.09 -14.34 3.89
CA GLY A 220 5.36 -15.04 4.08
C GLY A 220 6.01 -14.87 5.47
N ALA A 221 5.34 -14.23 6.42
CA ALA A 221 5.81 -14.08 7.79
C ALA A 221 5.04 -15.02 8.75
N PRO A 222 5.55 -15.27 9.97
CA PRO A 222 4.81 -15.96 11.01
C PRO A 222 3.45 -15.30 11.29
N ALA A 223 2.50 -16.08 11.82
CA ALA A 223 1.19 -15.56 12.20
C ALA A 223 1.33 -14.46 13.26
N LEU A 224 0.68 -13.32 13.03
CA LEU A 224 0.68 -12.21 13.98
C LEU A 224 -0.17 -12.52 15.22
N GLU A 225 0.40 -12.32 16.40
CA GLU A 225 -0.33 -12.47 17.66
C GLU A 225 -1.33 -11.33 17.90
N LEU A 226 -2.56 -11.68 18.27
CA LEU A 226 -3.62 -10.69 18.56
C LEU A 226 -3.30 -9.79 19.75
N GLY A 227 -2.40 -10.23 20.64
CA GLY A 227 -1.88 -9.42 21.74
C GLY A 227 -1.19 -8.15 21.25
N ALA A 228 -0.46 -8.21 20.13
CA ALA A 228 0.18 -7.05 19.52
C ALA A 228 -0.86 -6.04 18.98
N VAL A 229 -1.92 -6.54 18.33
CA VAL A 229 -3.02 -5.70 17.84
C VAL A 229 -3.74 -5.02 19.00
N LYS A 230 -4.02 -5.76 20.09
CA LYS A 230 -4.64 -5.20 21.31
C LYS A 230 -3.75 -4.13 21.95
N ALA A 231 -2.46 -4.40 22.10
CA ALA A 231 -1.51 -3.46 22.68
C ALA A 231 -1.47 -2.15 21.87
N PHE A 232 -1.39 -2.25 20.54
CA PHE A 232 -1.46 -1.08 19.67
C PHE A 232 -2.78 -0.32 19.82
N TRP A 233 -3.90 -1.03 19.73
CA TRP A 233 -5.24 -0.45 19.81
C TRP A 233 -5.44 0.34 21.11
N GLN A 234 -4.96 -0.16 22.24
CA GLN A 234 -5.06 0.53 23.53
C GLN A 234 -4.40 1.92 23.52
N THR A 235 -3.36 2.13 22.72
CA THR A 235 -2.67 3.44 22.59
C THR A 235 -3.40 4.45 21.72
N LEU A 236 -4.41 4.03 20.94
CA LEU A 236 -5.10 4.93 20.02
C LEU A 236 -6.13 5.82 20.75
N PRO A 237 -6.20 7.12 20.37
CA PRO A 237 -7.30 8.00 20.72
C PRO A 237 -8.68 7.46 20.30
N ALA A 238 -9.73 7.86 21.01
CA ALA A 238 -11.10 7.33 20.82
C ALA A 238 -11.70 7.71 19.45
N ASP A 239 -11.41 8.90 18.95
CA ASP A 239 -11.78 9.41 17.63
C ASP A 239 -11.13 8.60 16.49
N ILE A 240 -9.86 8.19 16.65
CA ILE A 240 -9.21 7.31 15.69
C ILE A 240 -9.83 5.91 15.75
N LYS A 241 -10.07 5.38 16.95
CA LYS A 241 -10.72 4.07 17.13
C LYS A 241 -12.11 4.02 16.50
N SER A 242 -12.90 5.08 16.64
CA SER A 242 -14.28 5.12 16.13
C SER A 242 -14.37 5.11 14.61
N GLU A 243 -13.32 5.53 13.91
CA GLU A 243 -13.26 5.57 12.45
C GLU A 243 -12.34 4.52 11.82
N ALA A 244 -11.55 3.79 12.61
CA ALA A 244 -10.59 2.84 12.08
C ALA A 244 -11.24 1.63 11.39
N TRP A 245 -10.56 1.18 10.33
CA TRP A 245 -10.86 -0.06 9.62
C TRP A 245 -9.65 -0.99 9.65
N PHE A 246 -9.89 -2.26 9.91
CA PHE A 246 -8.87 -3.30 9.84
C PHE A 246 -8.85 -3.93 8.44
N THR A 247 -7.68 -4.39 8.01
CA THR A 247 -7.55 -5.28 6.85
C THR A 247 -6.44 -6.30 7.09
N ARG A 248 -6.67 -7.54 6.66
CA ARG A 248 -5.70 -8.62 6.77
C ARG A 248 -4.73 -8.54 5.59
N PHE A 249 -3.44 -8.51 5.89
CA PHE A 249 -2.37 -8.57 4.89
C PHE A 249 -1.48 -9.81 5.02
N GLY A 250 -1.67 -10.64 6.05
CA GLY A 250 -0.99 -11.92 6.18
C GLY A 250 -1.62 -12.79 7.24
N GLU A 251 -0.90 -13.81 7.69
CA GLU A 251 -1.39 -14.71 8.73
C GLU A 251 -1.54 -14.01 10.08
N VAL A 252 -2.60 -14.39 10.81
CA VAL A 252 -2.92 -13.91 12.17
C VAL A 252 -3.25 -15.14 12.99
N ALA A 253 -2.74 -15.22 14.21
CA ALA A 253 -3.03 -16.32 15.13
C ALA A 253 -4.48 -16.22 15.58
N LEU A 254 -5.36 -17.00 14.96
CA LEU A 254 -6.80 -17.06 15.22
C LEU A 254 -7.18 -18.44 15.76
N PRO A 255 -8.20 -18.53 16.63
CA PRO A 255 -8.81 -19.82 16.94
C PRO A 255 -9.35 -20.50 15.67
N ASP A 256 -9.37 -21.83 15.66
CA ASP A 256 -9.81 -22.62 14.50
C ASP A 256 -11.21 -22.21 14.03
N GLY A 257 -11.33 -21.90 12.73
CA GLY A 257 -12.59 -21.47 12.11
C GLY A 257 -13.11 -20.10 12.53
N ALA A 258 -12.32 -19.31 13.29
CA ALA A 258 -12.73 -17.98 13.71
C ALA A 258 -12.41 -16.91 12.67
N SER A 259 -13.39 -16.04 12.37
CA SER A 259 -13.13 -14.86 11.55
C SER A 259 -12.23 -13.85 12.28
N LEU A 260 -11.34 -13.18 11.54
CA LEU A 260 -10.49 -12.11 12.07
C LEU A 260 -11.34 -11.01 12.73
N GLY A 261 -12.38 -10.53 12.04
CA GLY A 261 -13.20 -9.43 12.51
C GLY A 261 -13.92 -9.71 13.82
N GLN A 262 -14.51 -10.91 13.96
CA GLN A 262 -15.16 -11.30 15.22
C GLN A 262 -14.15 -11.47 16.35
N THR A 263 -13.00 -12.07 16.06
CA THR A 263 -11.93 -12.26 17.06
C THR A 263 -11.39 -10.92 17.55
N LEU A 264 -11.16 -9.96 16.65
CA LEU A 264 -10.78 -8.59 17.00
C LEU A 264 -11.85 -7.90 17.84
N ALA A 265 -13.14 -7.97 17.47
CA ALA A 265 -14.22 -7.38 18.27
C ALA A 265 -14.21 -7.92 19.71
N ASN A 266 -14.03 -9.24 19.85
CA ASN A 266 -14.02 -9.93 21.14
C ASN A 266 -12.80 -9.56 22.00
N VAL A 267 -11.61 -9.44 21.40
CA VAL A 267 -10.36 -9.11 22.09
C VAL A 267 -10.31 -7.63 22.48
N LEU A 268 -10.78 -6.75 21.60
CA LEU A 268 -10.78 -5.31 21.79
C LEU A 268 -11.99 -4.82 22.61
N LYS A 269 -13.00 -5.68 22.80
CA LYS A 269 -14.26 -5.39 23.51
C LYS A 269 -15.02 -4.19 22.94
N GLN A 270 -14.93 -4.00 21.63
CA GLN A 270 -15.51 -2.87 20.90
C GLN A 270 -16.02 -3.32 19.53
N GLU A 271 -16.96 -2.57 18.95
CA GLU A 271 -17.33 -2.79 17.55
C GLU A 271 -16.12 -2.45 16.66
N VAL A 272 -15.75 -3.37 15.77
CA VAL A 272 -14.66 -3.16 14.80
C VAL A 272 -15.21 -3.24 13.38
N ARG A 273 -14.55 -2.54 12.46
CA ARG A 273 -14.84 -2.62 11.02
C ARG A 273 -13.68 -3.28 10.32
N CYS A 274 -13.95 -4.23 9.44
CA CYS A 274 -12.93 -4.90 8.65
C CYS A 274 -13.29 -4.82 7.18
N TYR A 275 -12.31 -4.48 6.34
CA TYR A 275 -12.38 -4.78 4.93
C TYR A 275 -12.29 -6.29 4.72
N THR A 276 -12.99 -6.81 3.71
CA THR A 276 -12.90 -8.21 3.27
C THR A 276 -11.61 -8.51 2.50
N GLY A 277 -10.90 -7.47 2.08
CA GLY A 277 -9.62 -7.53 1.39
C GLY A 277 -8.82 -6.24 1.58
N ILE A 278 -7.94 -5.92 0.63
CA ILE A 278 -7.11 -4.70 0.67
C ILE A 278 -7.78 -3.59 -0.15
N PRO A 279 -8.04 -2.40 0.43
CA PRO A 279 -8.54 -1.26 -0.32
C PRO A 279 -7.44 -0.71 -1.26
N VAL A 280 -7.78 -0.49 -2.52
CA VAL A 280 -6.87 -0.01 -3.57
C VAL A 280 -7.55 1.02 -4.47
N GLY A 281 -6.76 1.81 -5.19
CA GLY A 281 -7.28 2.79 -6.15
C GLY A 281 -7.71 4.09 -5.49
N ALA A 282 -8.73 4.75 -6.04
CA ALA A 282 -9.08 6.12 -5.66
C ALA A 282 -9.52 6.23 -4.17
N PRO A 283 -9.10 7.27 -3.43
CA PRO A 283 -9.45 7.40 -2.02
C PRO A 283 -10.94 7.63 -1.71
N ASP A 284 -11.69 8.25 -2.60
CA ASP A 284 -13.12 8.54 -2.43
C ASP A 284 -14.01 7.29 -2.59
N ALA A 285 -13.61 6.36 -3.45
CA ALA A 285 -14.31 5.11 -3.69
C ALA A 285 -13.30 3.97 -3.92
N PRO A 286 -12.58 3.51 -2.88
CA PRO A 286 -11.58 2.48 -3.03
C PRO A 286 -12.24 1.15 -3.42
N ALA A 287 -11.63 0.45 -4.36
CA ALA A 287 -11.97 -0.94 -4.63
C ALA A 287 -11.32 -1.83 -3.57
N VAL A 288 -12.05 -2.79 -3.01
CA VAL A 288 -11.51 -3.79 -2.09
C VAL A 288 -11.24 -5.08 -2.84
N VAL A 289 -9.96 -5.36 -3.06
CA VAL A 289 -9.51 -6.57 -3.76
C VAL A 289 -9.18 -7.66 -2.75
N ALA A 290 -9.63 -8.89 -3.04
CA ALA A 290 -9.26 -10.04 -2.23
C ALA A 290 -7.73 -10.21 -2.20
N LEU A 291 -7.20 -10.81 -1.14
CA LEU A 291 -5.75 -11.00 -0.99
C LEU A 291 -5.42 -12.49 -1.00
N ARG A 292 -4.53 -12.90 -1.90
CA ARG A 292 -4.00 -14.26 -1.95
C ARG A 292 -2.94 -14.46 -0.86
N ALA A 293 -2.62 -15.72 -0.55
CA ALA A 293 -1.65 -16.08 0.49
C ALA A 293 -0.24 -15.47 0.27
N ASP A 294 0.15 -15.22 -0.98
CA ASP A 294 1.41 -14.58 -1.37
C ASP A 294 1.39 -13.03 -1.31
N GLY A 295 0.25 -12.46 -0.90
CA GLY A 295 0.00 -11.02 -0.86
C GLY A 295 -0.29 -10.38 -2.21
N THR A 296 -0.51 -11.17 -3.27
CA THR A 296 -0.98 -10.64 -4.55
C THR A 296 -2.48 -10.39 -4.54
N HIS A 297 -2.93 -9.45 -5.36
CA HIS A 297 -4.33 -9.10 -5.46
C HIS A 297 -5.12 -10.17 -6.22
N GLY A 298 -6.28 -10.52 -5.67
CA GLY A 298 -7.31 -11.30 -6.33
C GLY A 298 -8.33 -10.41 -7.04
N TRP A 299 -9.60 -10.75 -6.91
CA TRP A 299 -10.71 -10.07 -7.57
C TRP A 299 -11.30 -8.95 -6.72
N ASN A 300 -11.99 -7.99 -7.34
CA ASN A 300 -12.67 -6.90 -6.64
C ASN A 300 -13.94 -7.41 -5.96
N THR A 301 -13.93 -7.53 -4.64
CA THR A 301 -14.98 -8.18 -3.84
C THR A 301 -16.35 -7.50 -3.98
N PHE A 302 -17.47 -8.19 -3.76
CA PHE A 302 -18.78 -7.53 -3.71
C PHE A 302 -19.06 -6.95 -2.33
N ALA A 303 -18.92 -7.78 -1.30
CA ALA A 303 -18.87 -7.33 0.07
C ALA A 303 -17.51 -6.67 0.31
N GLN A 304 -17.49 -5.36 0.50
CA GLN A 304 -16.24 -4.60 0.66
C GLN A 304 -15.82 -4.53 2.13
N GLY A 305 -16.78 -4.58 3.06
CA GLY A 305 -16.45 -4.77 4.47
C GLY A 305 -17.64 -4.84 5.43
N PHE A 306 -17.33 -5.31 6.63
CA PHE A 306 -18.29 -5.67 7.66
C PHE A 306 -17.96 -5.00 9.00
N ALA A 307 -18.98 -4.80 9.83
CA ALA A 307 -18.84 -4.48 11.24
C ALA A 307 -19.14 -5.70 12.10
N TYR A 308 -18.32 -5.88 13.14
CA TYR A 308 -18.39 -6.99 14.09
C TYR A 308 -18.54 -6.41 15.48
N ARG A 309 -19.54 -6.89 16.23
CA ARG A 309 -19.76 -6.50 17.63
C ARG A 309 -19.14 -7.54 18.56
N PRO A 310 -18.64 -7.13 19.74
CA PRO A 310 -18.12 -8.06 20.71
C PRO A 310 -19.23 -9.03 21.14
N GLN A 311 -18.88 -10.30 21.22
CA GLN A 311 -19.72 -11.39 21.68
C GLN A 311 -19.15 -11.95 23.00
N GLY A 312 -20.03 -12.47 23.84
CA GLY A 312 -19.63 -13.25 25.02
C GLY A 312 -18.99 -14.57 24.58
N THR A 313 -18.16 -15.16 25.43
CA THR A 313 -17.40 -16.40 25.13
C THR A 313 -18.33 -17.58 24.78
N ASP A 314 -19.54 -17.60 25.34
CA ASP A 314 -20.55 -18.65 25.11
C ASP A 314 -21.72 -18.18 24.22
N ALA A 315 -21.61 -16.99 23.64
CA ALA A 315 -22.67 -16.47 22.77
C ALA A 315 -22.56 -17.10 21.38
N GLN A 316 -23.70 -17.53 20.84
CA GLN A 316 -23.83 -17.84 19.42
C GLN A 316 -23.31 -16.66 18.59
N PRO A 317 -22.54 -16.91 17.51
CA PRO A 317 -22.09 -15.85 16.63
C PRO A 317 -23.26 -15.02 16.11
N GLY A 318 -23.38 -13.80 16.59
CA GLY A 318 -24.31 -12.81 16.05
C GLY A 318 -23.93 -12.44 14.62
N PRO A 319 -24.90 -12.00 13.80
CA PRO A 319 -24.66 -11.71 12.40
C PRO A 319 -23.68 -10.54 12.24
N ARG A 320 -22.66 -10.72 11.40
CA ARG A 320 -21.82 -9.63 10.91
C ARG A 320 -22.66 -8.67 10.07
N ARG A 321 -22.49 -7.36 10.25
CA ARG A 321 -23.29 -6.35 9.54
C ARG A 321 -22.51 -5.80 8.37
N LEU A 322 -23.03 -5.95 7.15
CA LEU A 322 -22.45 -5.34 5.95
C LEU A 322 -22.41 -3.81 6.12
N ARG A 323 -21.23 -3.22 5.90
CA ARG A 323 -21.01 -1.76 6.04
C ARG A 323 -20.66 -1.09 4.73
N ALA A 324 -19.92 -1.79 3.89
CA ALA A 324 -19.53 -1.32 2.56
C ALA A 324 -19.70 -2.47 1.57
N HIS A 325 -20.20 -2.15 0.39
CA HIS A 325 -20.38 -3.09 -0.70
C HIS A 325 -20.41 -2.35 -2.03
N ARG A 326 -20.19 -3.07 -3.12
CA ARG A 326 -20.40 -2.58 -4.48
C ARG A 326 -21.62 -3.28 -5.11
N PRO A 327 -22.36 -2.62 -6.01
CA PRO A 327 -23.47 -3.26 -6.70
C PRO A 327 -22.99 -4.43 -7.57
N PRO A 328 -23.75 -5.55 -7.63
CA PRO A 328 -23.38 -6.71 -8.44
C PRO A 328 -23.29 -6.42 -9.94
N ALA A 329 -24.19 -5.57 -10.44
CA ALA A 329 -24.23 -5.14 -11.83
C ALA A 329 -24.81 -3.72 -11.91
N PRO A 330 -24.57 -2.99 -13.01
CA PRO A 330 -25.22 -1.72 -13.26
C PRO A 330 -26.75 -1.86 -13.22
N GLN A 331 -27.41 -0.80 -12.75
CA GLN A 331 -28.87 -0.61 -12.81
C GLN A 331 -29.71 -1.59 -11.97
N LEU A 332 -29.09 -2.43 -11.14
CA LEU A 332 -29.83 -3.20 -10.14
C LEU A 332 -30.35 -2.27 -9.04
N ARG A 333 -31.63 -2.40 -8.71
CA ARG A 333 -32.25 -1.62 -7.64
C ARG A 333 -31.95 -2.26 -6.30
N GLU A 334 -31.32 -1.51 -5.41
CA GLU A 334 -31.12 -1.92 -4.03
C GLU A 334 -32.43 -1.81 -3.25
N VAL A 335 -32.86 -2.91 -2.63
CA VAL A 335 -34.09 -2.98 -1.83
C VAL A 335 -33.80 -2.84 -0.33
N SER A 336 -32.62 -3.29 0.10
CA SER A 336 -32.06 -3.10 1.44
C SER A 336 -30.54 -3.19 1.35
N PRO A 337 -29.75 -2.73 2.36
CA PRO A 337 -28.29 -2.73 2.30
C PRO A 337 -27.67 -4.03 1.76
N GLY A 338 -27.09 -3.98 0.56
CA GLY A 338 -26.46 -5.14 -0.11
C GLY A 338 -27.42 -6.18 -0.70
N VAL A 339 -28.72 -5.91 -0.75
CA VAL A 339 -29.73 -6.78 -1.37
C VAL A 339 -30.36 -6.04 -2.54
N TYR A 340 -30.32 -6.67 -3.71
CA TYR A 340 -30.79 -6.07 -4.96
C TYR A 340 -31.87 -6.92 -5.62
N GLU A 341 -32.83 -6.26 -6.22
CA GLU A 341 -33.87 -6.89 -7.03
C GLU A 341 -33.26 -7.39 -8.36
N CYS A 342 -33.31 -8.70 -8.58
CA CYS A 342 -32.77 -9.33 -9.79
C CYS A 342 -33.88 -9.67 -10.80
N ALA A 343 -35.02 -10.16 -10.31
CA ALA A 343 -36.23 -10.48 -11.06
C ALA A 343 -37.43 -10.49 -10.09
N PRO A 344 -38.69 -10.59 -10.56
CA PRO A 344 -39.85 -10.71 -9.66
C PRO A 344 -39.66 -11.85 -8.65
N ASP A 345 -39.78 -11.52 -7.36
CA ASP A 345 -39.59 -12.42 -6.21
C ASP A 345 -38.20 -13.06 -6.06
N ILE A 346 -37.19 -12.57 -6.80
CA ILE A 346 -35.81 -13.05 -6.76
C ILE A 346 -34.87 -11.87 -6.47
N VAL A 347 -34.09 -12.03 -5.40
CA VAL A 347 -33.09 -11.05 -4.99
C VAL A 347 -31.69 -11.63 -5.11
N VAL A 348 -30.71 -10.74 -5.28
CA VAL A 348 -29.31 -11.05 -5.05
C VAL A 348 -28.84 -10.33 -3.80
N GLU A 349 -28.31 -11.10 -2.86
CA GLU A 349 -27.71 -10.62 -1.63
C GLU A 349 -26.18 -10.67 -1.75
N VAL A 350 -25.52 -9.59 -1.33
CA VAL A 350 -24.07 -9.50 -1.24
C VAL A 350 -23.62 -10.15 0.06
N VAL A 351 -22.83 -11.21 -0.05
CA VAL A 351 -22.25 -11.97 1.07
C VAL A 351 -20.71 -11.96 0.98
N GLU A 352 -20.02 -12.37 2.03
CA GLU A 352 -18.55 -12.34 2.03
C GLU A 352 -17.93 -13.24 0.96
N ALA A 353 -18.50 -14.43 0.75
CA ALA A 353 -18.07 -15.36 -0.30
C ALA A 353 -18.36 -14.90 -1.75
N GLY A 354 -19.16 -13.83 -1.94
CA GLY A 354 -19.56 -13.34 -3.25
C GLY A 354 -21.02 -12.88 -3.30
N LEU A 355 -21.82 -13.54 -4.13
CA LEU A 355 -23.22 -13.19 -4.36
C LEU A 355 -24.13 -14.39 -4.06
N TRP A 356 -25.28 -14.14 -3.46
CA TRP A 356 -26.28 -15.15 -3.18
C TRP A 356 -27.60 -14.80 -3.84
N VAL A 357 -27.99 -15.57 -4.86
CA VAL A 357 -29.26 -15.44 -5.57
C VAL A 357 -30.29 -16.36 -4.90
N ARG A 358 -31.37 -15.77 -4.43
CA ARG A 358 -32.40 -16.45 -3.63
C ARG A 358 -33.78 -15.86 -3.87
N SER A 359 -34.80 -16.54 -3.34
CA SER A 359 -36.12 -15.93 -3.25
C SER A 359 -36.10 -14.69 -2.34
N ALA A 360 -37.04 -13.76 -2.56
CA ALA A 360 -37.23 -12.61 -1.70
C ALA A 360 -37.57 -13.02 -0.25
N GLU A 361 -38.34 -14.10 -0.09
CA GLU A 361 -38.57 -14.73 1.22
C GLU A 361 -37.27 -15.36 1.73
N GLU A 362 -36.94 -15.11 3.00
CA GLU A 362 -35.65 -15.51 3.58
C GLU A 362 -35.59 -17.03 3.83
N PRO A 363 -34.62 -17.75 3.23
CA PRO A 363 -34.47 -19.19 3.43
C PRO A 363 -34.00 -19.57 4.84
N ALA A 364 -34.37 -20.76 5.30
CA ALA A 364 -33.91 -21.31 6.57
C ALA A 364 -32.36 -21.46 6.65
N ALA A 365 -31.70 -21.69 5.51
CA ALA A 365 -30.24 -21.84 5.43
C ALA A 365 -29.47 -20.51 5.32
N ALA A 366 -30.12 -19.35 5.48
CA ALA A 366 -29.50 -18.03 5.30
C ALA A 366 -28.24 -17.82 6.14
N ALA A 367 -28.26 -18.29 7.39
CA ALA A 367 -27.12 -18.14 8.30
C ALA A 367 -25.85 -18.86 7.79
N VAL A 368 -26.00 -20.02 7.15
CA VAL A 368 -24.86 -20.80 6.63
C VAL A 368 -24.22 -20.09 5.44
N VAL A 369 -25.04 -19.62 4.49
CA VAL A 369 -24.54 -18.89 3.31
C VAL A 369 -23.88 -17.58 3.71
N ARG A 370 -24.48 -16.84 4.65
CA ARG A 370 -23.88 -15.63 5.20
C ARG A 370 -22.66 -15.90 6.05
N ALA A 371 -22.44 -17.13 6.53
CA ALA A 371 -21.23 -17.48 7.28
C ALA A 371 -20.05 -17.80 6.35
N ALA A 372 -20.31 -18.25 5.12
CA ALA A 372 -19.29 -18.65 4.15
C ALA A 372 -18.19 -17.60 3.96
N GLU A 373 -16.95 -18.09 3.90
CA GLU A 373 -15.75 -17.26 3.81
C GLU A 373 -15.43 -16.86 2.36
N LEU A 374 -14.66 -15.79 2.23
CA LEU A 374 -14.16 -15.30 0.95
C LEU A 374 -13.09 -16.25 0.38
N ASP A 375 -13.27 -16.71 -0.86
CA ASP A 375 -12.19 -17.31 -1.65
C ASP A 375 -11.41 -16.19 -2.35
N PRO A 376 -10.09 -16.04 -2.12
CA PRO A 376 -9.31 -14.96 -2.72
C PRO A 376 -9.04 -15.13 -4.21
N VAL A 377 -9.25 -16.33 -4.75
CA VAL A 377 -9.04 -16.68 -6.16
C VAL A 377 -10.34 -16.68 -6.95
N ARG A 378 -11.46 -17.09 -6.33
CA ARG A 378 -12.75 -17.25 -7.00
C ARG A 378 -13.85 -16.39 -6.38
N ASN A 379 -14.72 -15.85 -7.23
CA ASN A 379 -15.99 -15.29 -6.80
C ASN A 379 -17.07 -16.38 -6.87
N HIS A 380 -17.84 -16.57 -5.80
CA HIS A 380 -18.96 -17.52 -5.83
C HIS A 380 -20.29 -16.80 -6.06
N VAL A 381 -21.04 -17.28 -7.05
CA VAL A 381 -22.47 -16.96 -7.19
C VAL A 381 -23.24 -18.18 -6.72
N LEU A 382 -23.82 -18.07 -5.53
CA LEU A 382 -24.57 -19.12 -4.88
C LEU A 382 -26.03 -19.01 -5.30
N TYR A 383 -26.68 -20.12 -5.62
CA TYR A 383 -28.11 -20.14 -5.88
C TYR A 383 -28.82 -21.21 -5.05
N GLU A 384 -30.02 -20.91 -4.61
CA GLU A 384 -30.83 -21.82 -3.82
C GLU A 384 -31.45 -22.94 -4.67
N ALA A 385 -31.48 -24.16 -4.11
CA ALA A 385 -31.96 -25.35 -4.80
C ALA A 385 -32.85 -26.24 -3.90
N VAL A 386 -33.94 -25.67 -3.35
CA VAL A 386 -34.87 -26.41 -2.45
C VAL A 386 -35.98 -27.12 -3.23
N ASP A 387 -36.69 -26.42 -4.14
CA ASP A 387 -37.72 -26.98 -5.02
C ASP A 387 -37.23 -26.99 -6.49
N PRO A 388 -37.41 -28.06 -7.29
CA PRO A 388 -36.90 -28.12 -8.66
C PRO A 388 -37.35 -26.98 -9.59
N GLN A 389 -38.62 -26.56 -9.53
CA GLN A 389 -39.12 -25.48 -10.40
C GLN A 389 -38.61 -24.11 -9.96
N GLN A 390 -38.61 -23.84 -8.65
CA GLN A 390 -38.02 -22.63 -8.11
C GLN A 390 -36.51 -22.57 -8.34
N ALA A 391 -35.79 -23.68 -8.14
CA ALA A 391 -34.36 -23.81 -8.37
C ALA A 391 -33.99 -23.51 -9.82
N GLN A 392 -34.78 -23.97 -10.80
CA GLN A 392 -34.53 -23.65 -12.20
C GLN A 392 -34.70 -22.16 -12.49
N ARG A 393 -35.70 -21.50 -11.90
CA ARG A 393 -35.91 -20.04 -12.04
C ARG A 393 -34.79 -19.23 -11.38
N VAL A 394 -34.42 -19.58 -10.14
CA VAL A 394 -33.34 -18.91 -9.39
C VAL A 394 -32.00 -19.12 -10.10
N ARG A 395 -31.74 -20.33 -10.61
CA ARG A 395 -30.56 -20.60 -11.43
C ARG A 395 -30.52 -19.77 -12.71
N ALA A 396 -31.62 -19.69 -13.46
CA ALA A 396 -31.68 -18.86 -14.66
C ALA A 396 -31.43 -17.38 -14.36
N ALA A 397 -31.97 -16.88 -13.23
CA ALA A 397 -31.69 -15.52 -12.76
C ALA A 397 -30.21 -15.33 -12.40
N ALA A 398 -29.58 -16.32 -11.75
CA ALA A 398 -28.17 -16.29 -11.42
C ALA A 398 -27.26 -16.33 -12.66
N GLU A 399 -27.58 -17.16 -13.66
CA GLU A 399 -26.88 -17.19 -14.96
C GLU A 399 -26.99 -15.85 -15.69
N SER A 400 -28.18 -15.24 -15.69
CA SER A 400 -28.40 -13.90 -16.23
C SER A 400 -27.58 -12.83 -15.51
N LEU A 401 -27.53 -12.89 -14.17
CA LEU A 401 -26.72 -11.99 -13.35
C LEU A 401 -25.23 -12.13 -13.69
N VAL A 402 -24.69 -13.35 -13.76
CA VAL A 402 -23.30 -13.61 -14.17
C VAL A 402 -23.00 -13.02 -15.55
N GLY A 403 -23.98 -13.02 -16.45
CA GLY A 403 -23.90 -12.37 -17.75
C GLY A 403 -23.66 -10.85 -17.68
N ARG A 404 -24.11 -10.19 -16.61
CA ARG A 404 -24.10 -8.73 -16.42
C ARG A 404 -22.96 -8.20 -15.53
N ILE A 405 -22.29 -9.08 -14.78
CA ILE A 405 -21.12 -8.72 -13.95
C ILE A 405 -19.97 -8.22 -14.84
N ASP A 406 -19.13 -7.33 -14.29
CA ASP A 406 -17.94 -6.84 -14.98
C ASP A 406 -17.03 -7.97 -15.48
N TYR A 407 -16.39 -7.75 -16.63
CA TYR A 407 -15.64 -8.78 -17.34
C TYR A 407 -14.55 -9.43 -16.47
N GLN A 408 -13.82 -8.64 -15.68
CA GLN A 408 -12.73 -9.16 -14.85
C GLN A 408 -13.24 -10.08 -13.74
N THR A 409 -14.32 -9.70 -13.05
CA THR A 409 -14.94 -10.54 -12.00
C THR A 409 -15.61 -11.77 -12.61
N LYS A 410 -16.19 -11.66 -13.81
CA LYS A 410 -16.80 -12.79 -14.51
C LYS A 410 -15.80 -13.91 -14.80
N LEU A 411 -14.55 -13.59 -15.14
CA LEU A 411 -13.49 -14.58 -15.43
C LEU A 411 -13.14 -15.48 -14.24
N VAL A 412 -13.41 -15.03 -13.01
CA VAL A 412 -13.13 -15.79 -11.77
C VAL A 412 -14.42 -16.27 -11.09
N THR A 413 -15.58 -16.07 -11.72
CA THR A 413 -16.88 -16.40 -11.13
C THR A 413 -17.23 -17.86 -11.33
N THR A 414 -17.60 -18.54 -10.26
CA THR A 414 -18.15 -19.91 -10.27
C THR A 414 -19.59 -19.88 -9.75
N LEU A 415 -20.52 -20.40 -10.54
CA LEU A 415 -21.92 -20.57 -10.15
C LEU A 415 -22.09 -21.90 -9.40
N MET A 416 -22.64 -21.89 -8.18
CA MET A 416 -22.78 -23.10 -7.35
C MET A 416 -24.13 -23.17 -6.61
N PRO A 417 -24.72 -24.37 -6.44
CA PRO A 417 -25.87 -24.55 -5.57
C PRO A 417 -25.46 -24.47 -4.09
N VAL A 418 -26.35 -23.96 -3.23
CA VAL A 418 -26.13 -23.85 -1.77
C VAL A 418 -25.96 -25.21 -1.07
N THR A 419 -26.40 -26.32 -1.67
CA THR A 419 -26.23 -27.68 -1.11
C THR A 419 -24.77 -28.14 -1.05
N THR A 420 -23.85 -27.40 -1.65
CA THR A 420 -22.40 -27.64 -1.57
C THR A 420 -21.78 -26.50 -0.75
N PRO A 421 -21.27 -26.73 0.48
CA PRO A 421 -20.52 -25.70 1.17
C PRO A 421 -19.30 -25.33 0.32
N PRO A 422 -19.00 -24.03 0.12
CA PRO A 422 -17.77 -23.62 -0.54
C PRO A 422 -16.59 -24.04 0.34
N SER A 423 -15.93 -25.15 -0.04
CA SER A 423 -14.66 -25.53 0.58
C SER A 423 -13.58 -24.60 0.02
N PRO A 424 -12.69 -24.03 0.84
CA PRO A 424 -11.49 -23.39 0.32
C PRO A 424 -10.75 -24.41 -0.54
N ALA A 425 -10.46 -24.05 -1.80
CA ALA A 425 -9.70 -24.93 -2.68
C ALA A 425 -8.29 -25.14 -2.09
N PRO A 426 -7.78 -26.38 -1.98
CA PRO A 426 -6.38 -26.59 -1.64
C PRO A 426 -5.49 -25.93 -2.72
N PRO A 427 -4.29 -25.44 -2.36
CA PRO A 427 -3.39 -24.83 -3.32
C PRO A 427 -3.10 -25.84 -4.44
N SER A 428 -3.57 -25.53 -5.65
CA SER A 428 -3.25 -26.33 -6.83
C SER A 428 -1.78 -26.12 -7.15
N THR A 429 -0.95 -27.09 -6.78
CA THR A 429 0.41 -27.22 -7.28
C THR A 429 0.34 -27.72 -8.73
N GLU A 430 -0.14 -26.87 -9.65
CA GLU A 430 0.06 -27.11 -11.07
C GLU A 430 1.51 -26.73 -11.40
N SER A 431 2.42 -27.66 -11.13
CA SER A 431 3.72 -27.70 -11.82
C SER A 431 3.44 -27.95 -13.31
N PRO A 432 3.94 -27.11 -14.24
CA PRO A 432 3.85 -27.40 -15.65
C PRO A 432 4.86 -28.50 -16.00
N THR A 433 4.48 -29.77 -15.83
CA THR A 433 5.17 -30.87 -16.50
C THR A 433 4.73 -30.88 -17.95
N ALA A 434 5.49 -30.18 -18.79
CA ALA A 434 5.46 -30.38 -20.22
C ALA A 434 5.86 -31.84 -20.51
N ALA A 435 4.88 -32.68 -20.82
CA ALA A 435 5.11 -33.98 -21.43
C ALA A 435 5.66 -33.74 -22.84
N LEU A 436 6.96 -33.99 -23.01
CA LEU A 436 7.57 -34.19 -24.32
C LEU A 436 7.19 -35.60 -24.82
N PRO A 437 6.84 -35.78 -26.11
CA PRO A 437 6.51 -37.08 -26.67
C PRO A 437 7.76 -37.96 -26.75
N THR A 438 7.62 -39.19 -26.24
CA THR A 438 8.55 -40.30 -26.38
C THR A 438 8.78 -40.62 -27.86
N VAL A 439 10.01 -40.45 -28.33
CA VAL A 439 10.51 -41.06 -29.56
C VAL A 439 11.41 -42.22 -29.11
N GLU A 440 11.03 -43.43 -29.47
CA GLU A 440 11.83 -44.64 -29.33
C GLU A 440 13.08 -44.57 -30.23
N PRO A 441 14.25 -45.00 -29.74
CA PRO A 441 15.28 -45.56 -30.61
C PRO A 441 15.56 -47.01 -30.25
N GLU A 442 15.64 -47.81 -31.31
CA GLU A 442 15.96 -49.23 -31.35
C GLU A 442 17.29 -49.61 -30.67
N GLU A 443 17.33 -50.88 -30.29
CA GLU A 443 18.41 -51.64 -29.68
C GLU A 443 19.79 -51.46 -30.35
N SER A 444 20.86 -51.36 -29.54
CA SER A 444 21.99 -52.28 -29.69
C SER A 444 22.95 -52.23 -28.49
N GLY A 445 22.93 -53.33 -27.72
CA GLY A 445 24.01 -53.99 -26.99
C GLY A 445 25.14 -53.18 -26.32
N MET A 446 25.21 -53.25 -24.97
CA MET A 446 26.31 -53.94 -24.27
C MET A 446 25.96 -54.11 -22.78
N LYS A 447 26.34 -55.27 -22.22
CA LYS A 447 26.03 -55.81 -20.90
C LYS A 447 26.82 -55.17 -19.73
N PRO A 448 26.44 -55.47 -18.46
CA PRO A 448 26.56 -54.58 -17.32
C PRO A 448 27.81 -54.83 -16.46
N ILE A 449 28.17 -53.86 -15.62
CA ILE A 449 29.02 -54.11 -14.45
C ILE A 449 28.32 -53.58 -13.20
N THR A 450 28.24 -54.51 -12.25
CA THR A 450 27.62 -54.50 -10.94
C THR A 450 28.22 -53.45 -10.00
N ALA A 451 27.37 -52.94 -9.12
CA ALA A 451 27.70 -52.03 -8.03
C ALA A 451 28.59 -52.68 -6.95
N GLU A 452 29.45 -51.88 -6.34
CA GLU A 452 29.79 -52.07 -4.93
C GLU A 452 30.13 -50.75 -4.23
N SER A 453 29.61 -50.65 -3.02
CA SER A 453 29.59 -49.52 -2.09
C SER A 453 30.97 -49.13 -1.55
N ALA A 454 31.16 -47.85 -1.20
CA ALA A 454 31.83 -47.45 0.04
C ALA A 454 31.77 -45.93 0.29
N THR A 455 31.02 -45.58 1.32
CA THR A 455 31.27 -44.64 2.42
C THR A 455 32.55 -43.78 2.41
N THR A 456 32.38 -42.56 2.91
CA THR A 456 33.32 -41.70 3.68
C THR A 456 34.06 -40.61 2.90
N ALA A 457 33.73 -39.34 3.18
CA ALA A 457 34.57 -38.45 3.98
C ALA A 457 34.15 -36.98 3.83
N LEU A 458 33.86 -36.35 4.98
CA LEU A 458 33.87 -34.90 5.15
C LEU A 458 35.17 -34.31 4.59
N ARG A 459 35.05 -33.28 3.75
CA ARG A 459 36.14 -32.32 3.56
C ARG A 459 35.59 -30.89 3.59
N LYS A 460 35.97 -30.22 4.68
CA LYS A 460 35.96 -28.78 4.90
C LYS A 460 36.55 -28.04 3.69
N ALA A 461 35.79 -27.09 3.14
CA ALA A 461 36.28 -26.13 2.18
C ALA A 461 35.78 -24.73 2.56
N GLU A 462 36.70 -23.89 3.02
CA GLU A 462 36.57 -22.43 3.02
C GLU A 462 36.53 -21.93 1.57
N PRO A 463 35.78 -20.85 1.30
CA PRO A 463 36.23 -19.82 0.37
C PRO A 463 36.29 -18.48 1.12
N SER A 464 37.48 -17.94 1.38
CA SER A 464 38.23 -17.03 0.50
C SER A 464 37.33 -15.96 -0.13
N GLY A 465 37.47 -14.74 0.41
CA GLY A 465 36.63 -13.60 0.10
C GLY A 465 36.80 -13.02 -1.31
N VAL A 466 35.71 -12.42 -1.76
CA VAL A 466 35.64 -11.13 -2.46
C VAL A 466 34.29 -10.54 -2.04
N GLU A 467 34.32 -9.61 -1.09
CA GLU A 467 33.15 -8.85 -0.64
C GLU A 467 32.84 -7.77 -1.69
N PRO A 468 31.67 -7.79 -2.36
CA PRO A 468 31.27 -6.69 -3.23
C PRO A 468 30.93 -5.46 -2.38
N PRO A 469 31.27 -4.23 -2.81
CA PRO A 469 31.00 -3.04 -2.02
C PRO A 469 29.48 -2.86 -1.90
N LEU A 470 28.99 -2.90 -0.66
CA LEU A 470 27.66 -2.44 -0.29
C LEU A 470 27.52 -0.97 -0.73
N PRO A 471 26.36 -0.54 -1.27
CA PRO A 471 26.07 0.87 -1.39
C PRO A 471 25.91 1.42 0.03
N GLU A 472 26.84 2.28 0.45
CA GLU A 472 26.74 3.05 1.69
C GLU A 472 25.44 3.87 1.67
N LEU A 473 24.43 3.39 2.41
CA LEU A 473 23.30 4.20 2.80
C LEU A 473 23.82 5.31 3.74
N PRO A 474 23.28 6.55 3.65
CA PRO A 474 23.76 7.69 4.42
C PRO A 474 23.32 7.59 5.89
N LEU A 475 23.91 6.65 6.63
CA LEU A 475 23.62 6.41 8.05
C LEU A 475 24.57 7.19 8.96
N LEU A 476 25.79 7.52 8.53
CA LEU A 476 26.80 8.15 9.38
C LEU A 476 26.63 9.67 9.59
N SER A 477 25.83 10.36 8.76
CA SER A 477 25.44 11.77 9.03
C SER A 477 24.29 11.89 10.06
N ARG A 478 23.67 10.78 10.50
CA ARG A 478 22.44 10.82 11.30
C ARG A 478 22.64 10.68 12.82
N MET A 479 23.86 10.54 13.32
CA MET A 479 24.12 10.39 14.77
C MET A 479 24.55 11.67 15.51
N MET A 480 24.73 12.82 14.85
CA MET A 480 25.15 14.07 15.52
C MET A 480 24.15 15.23 15.49
N GLU A 481 22.99 15.13 14.82
CA GLU A 481 22.02 16.24 14.71
C GLU A 481 20.78 16.08 15.64
N THR A 482 20.92 15.44 16.80
CA THR A 482 19.86 15.36 17.83
C THR A 482 20.10 16.23 19.06
N MET A 483 21.16 17.07 19.07
CA MET A 483 21.36 18.07 20.11
C MET A 483 21.31 19.48 19.49
N ALA A 484 20.29 20.24 19.88
CA ALA A 484 20.09 21.68 19.63
C ALA A 484 20.71 22.20 18.32
N MET A 485 19.96 22.15 17.22
CA MET A 485 20.38 22.72 15.94
C MET A 485 20.47 24.25 16.03
N ARG A 486 21.63 24.73 16.51
CA ARG A 486 22.18 26.06 16.22
C ARG A 486 22.92 25.97 14.89
N ALA A 487 22.70 26.93 14.01
CA ALA A 487 23.41 27.03 12.75
C ALA A 487 24.93 27.24 13.00
N PRO A 488 25.84 26.49 12.36
CA PRO A 488 27.21 26.96 12.17
C PRO A 488 27.22 28.05 11.09
N GLU A 489 27.99 29.11 11.32
CA GLU A 489 28.19 30.22 10.41
C GLU A 489 28.88 29.75 9.11
N PHE A 490 28.28 30.03 7.96
CA PHE A 490 29.00 29.98 6.68
C PHE A 490 29.86 31.25 6.51
N PRO A 491 31.03 31.17 5.85
CA PRO A 491 31.95 32.29 5.70
C PRO A 491 31.28 33.42 4.89
N SER A 492 31.25 34.61 5.49
CA SER A 492 30.82 35.83 4.82
C SER A 492 31.84 36.19 3.73
N LEU A 493 31.40 36.36 2.49
CA LEU A 493 32.22 36.98 1.44
C LEU A 493 32.34 38.49 1.71
N PRO A 494 33.46 39.13 1.32
CA PRO A 494 33.82 40.47 1.75
C PRO A 494 32.89 41.52 1.14
N THR A 495 32.32 42.36 2.01
CA THR A 495 31.73 43.65 1.63
C THR A 495 32.80 44.56 1.06
N GLU A 496 32.64 44.96 -0.20
CA GLU A 496 33.39 46.08 -0.79
C GLU A 496 33.15 47.33 0.05
N GLY A 497 34.24 47.85 0.63
CA GLY A 497 34.24 49.12 1.34
C GLY A 497 34.14 50.27 0.35
N THR A 498 33.05 51.01 0.41
CA THR A 498 33.01 52.41 -0.01
C THR A 498 33.85 53.23 0.97
N GLY A 499 34.97 53.76 0.49
CA GLY A 499 35.85 54.67 1.22
C GLY A 499 36.31 55.82 0.32
N ARG A 500 35.69 56.99 0.59
CA ARG A 500 35.94 58.36 0.11
C ARG A 500 35.39 58.79 -1.24
#